data_AF-A0A0M0KIT1-F1
#
_entry.id   AF-A0A0M0KIT1-F1
#
_cell.length_a   1.000
_cell.length_b   1.000
_cell.length_c   1.000
_cell.angle_alpha   90.00
_cell.angle_beta   90.00
_cell.angle_gamma   90.00
#
_symmetry.space_group_name_H-M   'P 1'
#
loop_
_entity.id
_entity.type
_entity.pdbx_description
1 polymer ?
#
loop_
_entity_poly.entity_id
_entity_poly.type
_entity_poly.pdbx_seq_one_letter_code
_entity_poly.pdbx_strand_id
1 'polypeptide(L)' 'MESAKDLTDAERKLMIVLFHMINAGKPLSLPVISLRTGRSEEEIRKMVDDLCARGWLLLEEGRLKIRRSVIG' A
#
# COMPACT_ATOMS: atom_id res chain seq x y z
N MET A 1 -17.61 7.38 -8.11
CA MET A 1 -16.26 7.96 -8.00
C MET A 1 -15.88 7.93 -6.53
N GLU A 2 -15.12 6.93 -6.09
CA GLU A 2 -14.61 6.87 -4.71
C GLU A 2 -13.30 7.66 -4.66
N SER A 3 -13.35 8.82 -4.02
CA SER A 3 -12.22 9.74 -3.91
C SER A 3 -11.23 9.25 -2.85
N ALA A 4 -9.96 9.63 -2.97
CA ALA A 4 -8.88 9.40 -1.98
C ALA A 4 -9.13 9.97 -0.56
N LYS A 5 -10.37 10.41 -0.24
CA LYS A 5 -10.80 10.90 1.07
C LYS A 5 -11.02 9.78 2.10
N ASP A 6 -11.16 8.53 1.65
CA ASP A 6 -11.38 7.40 2.57
C ASP A 6 -10.07 6.89 3.20
N LEU A 7 -8.91 7.33 2.72
CA LEU A 7 -7.61 6.88 3.23
C LEU A 7 -7.11 7.79 4.35
N THR A 8 -6.67 7.20 5.45
CA THR A 8 -5.89 7.92 6.46
C THR A 8 -4.55 8.38 5.89
N ASP A 9 -3.90 9.37 6.53
CA ASP A 9 -2.56 9.82 6.10
C ASP A 9 -1.53 8.68 6.11
N ALA A 10 -1.70 7.76 7.06
CA ALA A 10 -0.91 6.54 7.16
C ALA A 10 -1.05 5.66 5.93
N GLU A 11 -2.29 5.34 5.57
CA GLU A 11 -2.64 4.49 4.43
C GLU A 11 -2.21 5.15 3.13
N ARG A 12 -2.41 6.46 3.00
CA ARG A 12 -1.95 7.23 1.84
C ARG A 12 -0.44 7.14 1.68
N LYS A 13 0.32 7.33 2.77
CA LYS A 13 1.79 7.19 2.75
C LYS A 13 2.20 5.78 2.36
N LEU A 14 1.55 4.75 2.92
CA LEU A 14 1.80 3.35 2.56
C LEU A 14 1.54 3.10 1.07
N MET A 15 0.39 3.54 0.56
CA MET A 15 0.00 3.40 -0.85
C MET A 15 1.02 4.07 -1.79
N ILE A 16 1.50 5.27 -1.45
CA ILE A 16 2.54 5.97 -2.23
C ILE A 16 3.85 5.17 -2.24
N VAL A 17 4.28 4.64 -1.09
CA VAL A 17 5.50 3.81 -1.01
C VAL A 17 5.36 2.55 -1.86
N LEU A 18 4.23 1.84 -1.74
CA LEU A 18 3.94 0.64 -2.53
C LEU A 18 3.92 0.95 -4.03
N PHE A 19 3.28 2.05 -4.43
CA PHE A 19 3.21 2.48 -5.83
C PHE A 19 4.60 2.70 -6.43
N HIS A 20 5.46 3.45 -5.73
CA HIS A 20 6.81 3.70 -6.19
C HIS A 20 7.64 2.41 -6.29
N MET A 21 7.48 1.48 -5.35
CA MET A 21 8.21 0.21 -5.38
C MET A 21 7.75 -0.69 -6.52
N ILE A 22 6.44 -0.84 -6.71
CA ILE A 22 5.83 -1.64 -7.79
C ILE A 22 6.24 -1.09 -9.16
N ASN A 23 6.10 0.22 -9.39
CA ASN A 23 6.46 0.84 -10.67
C ASN A 23 7.95 0.81 -10.97
N ALA A 24 8.80 0.83 -9.94
CA ALA A 24 10.23 0.65 -10.11
C ALA A 24 10.63 -0.84 -10.32
N GLY A 25 9.67 -1.77 -10.34
CA GLY A 25 9.93 -3.21 -10.42
C GLY A 25 10.70 -3.77 -9.21
N LYS A 26 10.68 -3.05 -8.07
CA LYS A 26 11.39 -3.46 -6.86
C LYS A 26 10.57 -4.48 -6.08
N PRO A 27 11.21 -5.49 -5.47
CA PRO A 27 10.51 -6.42 -4.59
C PRO A 27 9.94 -5.68 -3.37
N LEU A 28 8.72 -6.04 -2.98
CA LEU A 28 8.05 -5.50 -1.79
C LEU A 28 8.65 -6.16 -0.54
N SER A 29 9.56 -5.44 0.11
CA SER A 29 10.22 -5.87 1.34
C SER A 29 9.61 -5.15 2.54
N LEU A 30 9.07 -5.91 3.50
CA LEU A 30 8.48 -5.35 4.73
C LEU A 30 9.47 -4.48 5.52
N PRO A 31 10.75 -4.86 5.71
CA PRO A 31 11.75 -3.99 6.32
C PRO A 31 11.92 -2.63 5.61
N VAL A 32 11.90 -2.63 4.28
CA VAL A 32 12.06 -1.38 3.49
C VAL A 32 10.81 -0.51 3.60
N ILE A 33 9.63 -1.13 3.54
CA ILE A 33 8.35 -0.43 3.67
C ILE A 33 8.27 0.17 5.08
N SER A 34 8.57 -0.61 6.12
CA SER A 34 8.68 -0.21 7.53
C SER A 34 9.55 1.03 7.70
N LEU A 35 10.77 1.02 7.16
CA LEU A 35 11.68 2.15 7.22
C LEU A 35 11.12 3.42 6.54
N ARG A 36 10.45 3.25 5.40
CA ARG A 36 9.89 4.39 4.62
C ARG A 36 8.62 4.95 5.23
N THR A 37 7.75 4.10 5.76
CA THR A 37 6.50 4.53 6.39
C THR A 37 6.73 5.00 7.83
N GLY A 38 7.80 4.52 8.48
CA GLY A 38 8.05 4.72 9.91
C GLY A 38 7.10 3.90 10.78
N ARG A 39 6.69 2.71 10.31
CA ARG A 39 5.70 1.86 10.98
C ARG A 39 6.22 0.45 11.17
N SER A 40 5.72 -0.24 12.19
CA SER A 40 6.08 -1.63 12.41
C SER A 40 5.58 -2.53 11.27
N GLU A 41 6.24 -3.67 11.07
CA GLU A 41 5.80 -4.64 10.06
C GLU A 41 4.40 -5.19 10.35
N GLU A 42 4.03 -5.33 11.62
CA GLU A 42 2.70 -5.78 12.03
C GLU A 42 1.62 -4.77 11.65
N GLU A 43 1.84 -3.48 11.90
CA GLU A 43 0.92 -2.42 11.46
C GLU A 43 0.79 -2.40 9.93
N ILE A 44 1.90 -2.54 9.21
CA ILE A 44 1.88 -2.56 7.75
C ILE A 44 1.04 -3.73 7.24
N ARG A 45 1.18 -4.93 7.81
CA ARG A 45 0.37 -6.09 7.43
C ARG A 45 -1.11 -5.81 7.64
N LYS A 46 -1.50 -5.31 8.83
CA LYS A 46 -2.89 -4.94 9.12
C LYS A 46 -3.44 -3.90 8.14
N MET A 47 -2.66 -2.88 7.82
CA MET A 47 -3.06 -1.85 6.86
C MET A 47 -3.20 -2.42 5.44
N VAL A 48 -2.28 -3.28 5.01
CA VAL A 48 -2.37 -3.94 3.69
C VAL A 48 -3.62 -4.82 3.63
N ASP A 49 -3.90 -5.59 4.67
CA ASP A 49 -5.09 -6.45 4.74
C ASP A 49 -6.39 -5.63 4.70
N ASP A 50 -6.46 -4.53 5.45
CA ASP A 50 -7.60 -3.61 5.41
C ASP A 50 -7.80 -2.99 4.02
N LEU A 51 -6.70 -2.51 3.40
CA LEU A 51 -6.73 -1.93 2.06
C LEU A 51 -7.11 -2.96 0.97
N CYS A 52 -6.74 -4.24 1.14
CA CYS A 52 -7.20 -5.34 0.30
C CYS A 52 -8.70 -5.57 0.47
N ALA A 53 -9.20 -5.66 1.71
CA ALA A 53 -10.62 -5.86 2.01
C ALA A 53 -11.50 -4.72 1.46
N ARG A 54 -10.97 -3.49 1.49
CA ARG A 54 -11.62 -2.28 0.94
C ARG A 54 -11.42 -2.10 -0.57
N GLY A 55 -10.72 -3.02 -1.23
CA GLY A 55 -10.52 -3.03 -2.69
C GLY A 55 -9.54 -1.98 -3.23
N TRP A 56 -8.71 -1.38 -2.38
CA TRP A 56 -7.63 -0.47 -2.79
C TRP A 56 -6.41 -1.22 -3.33
N LEU A 57 -6.11 -2.36 -2.71
CA LEU A 57 -5.05 -3.27 -3.10
C LEU A 57 -5.64 -4.60 -3.58
N LEU A 58 -4.88 -5.31 -4.40
CA LEU A 58 -5.22 -6.66 -4.85
C LEU A 58 -3.97 -7.53 -4.78
N LEU A 59 -4.11 -8.72 -4.19
CA LEU A 59 -3.07 -9.74 -4.20
C LEU A 59 -3.39 -10.76 -5.28
N GLU A 60 -2.65 -10.75 -6.39
CA GLU A 60 -2.77 -11.74 -7.47
C GLU A 60 -1.48 -12.54 -7.58
N GLU A 61 -1.56 -13.86 -7.51
CA GLU A 61 -0.40 -14.77 -7.69
C GLU A 61 0.80 -14.41 -6.77
N GLY A 62 0.51 -13.98 -5.54
CA GLY A 62 1.53 -13.54 -4.58
C GLY A 62 2.13 -12.17 -4.85
N ARG A 63 1.60 -11.41 -5.83
CA ARG A 63 2.03 -10.05 -6.16
C ARG A 63 0.96 -9.04 -5.79
N LEU A 64 1.35 -8.04 -5.02
CA LEU A 64 0.48 -6.94 -4.65
C LEU A 64 0.38 -5.93 -5.81
N LYS A 65 -0.83 -5.55 -6.17
CA LYS A 65 -1.16 -4.55 -7.19
C LYS A 65 -2.03 -3.45 -6.58
N ILE A 66 -1.88 -2.23 -7.07
CA ILE A 66 -2.71 -1.08 -6.67
C ILE A 66 -3.87 -0.98 -7.66
N ARG A 67 -5.12 -1.09 -7.18
CA ARG A 67 -6.31 -0.97 -8.05
C ARG A 67 -6.78 0.48 -8.22
N ARG A 68 -6.58 1.31 -7.20
CA ARG A 68 -7.03 2.71 -7.19
C ARG A 68 -5.83 3.63 -7.01
N SER A 69 -5.65 4.56 -7.95
CA SER A 69 -4.59 5.56 -7.83
C SER A 69 -4.90 6.51 -6.69
N VAL A 70 -3.91 6.72 -5.82
CA VAL A 70 -3.91 7.77 -4.79
C VAL A 70 -3.16 9.02 -5.26
N ILE A 71 -2.52 8.95 -6.43
CA ILE A 71 -1.83 10.05 -7.09
C ILE A 71 -2.79 10.55 -8.17
N GLY A 72 -3.36 11.73 -7.93
CA GLY A 72 -4.26 12.45 -8.83
C GLY A 72 -3.98 13.94 -8.71
#